data_AF-A0A0C9U2E2-F1
#
_entry.id   AF-A0A0C9U2E2-F1
#
_cell.length_a   1.000
_cell.length_b   1.000
_cell.length_c   1.000
_cell.angle_alpha   90.00
_cell.angle_beta   90.00
_cell.angle_gamma   90.00
#
_symmetry.space_group_name_H-M   'P 1'
#
loop_
_entity.id
_entity.type
_entity.pdbx_description
1 polymer ?
#
loop_
_entity_poly.entity_id
_entity_poly.type
_entity_poly.pdbx_seq_one_letter_code
_entity_poly.pdbx_strand_id
1 'polypeptide(L)'
;MPKTKALPAQLHSELTEYASLLRVIRTTATLNVVPQLSSEGVSWNTLNDDEDDDTDDDEEEDERDELASDVVDEDHVKEIEDYLLETPTRGGLADEAKGMKKPLQKRKRNSVNQSSDNMRTQWPLLPEDCPLPEWPFNEEIGTMAERILWAQKRASALSSPVEGEFSNNPENLAMEVDVPTLSSAHTAGLSLDAANKLSSVLAALADYRPNATWTKHARIAPMDWRDVIEIVATQGIFSEAVVEQVKQQMEHTFAPSDSQVIPRLQARLESEHLFKEAAAEFGGDLSNIAAPAEFYDWHTLNKRKKRKGKKKAEEEEEEEEEEKEEPEEED
;
A
#
# COMPACT_ATOMS: atom_id res chain seq x y z
N MET A 1 27.63 14.25 -36.57
CA MET A 1 26.99 13.26 -35.68
C MET A 1 27.25 11.88 -36.25
N PRO A 2 28.02 11.04 -35.57
CA PRO A 2 28.32 9.68 -36.03
C PRO A 2 27.01 8.87 -36.10
N LYS A 3 26.76 8.24 -37.25
CA LYS A 3 25.63 7.34 -37.44
C LYS A 3 25.92 6.08 -36.61
N THR A 4 25.15 5.85 -35.55
CA THR A 4 25.23 4.60 -34.79
C THR A 4 24.88 3.45 -35.74
N LYS A 5 25.72 2.40 -35.74
CA LYS A 5 25.48 1.20 -36.54
C LYS A 5 24.20 0.56 -36.00
N ALA A 6 23.18 0.45 -36.86
CA ALA A 6 21.95 -0.23 -36.50
C ALA A 6 22.26 -1.69 -36.16
N LEU A 7 21.80 -2.14 -34.99
CA LEU A 7 21.96 -3.52 -34.59
C LEU A 7 21.12 -4.44 -35.52
N PRO A 8 21.55 -5.68 -35.76
CA PRO A 8 20.78 -6.63 -36.57
C PRO A 8 19.38 -6.85 -36.00
N ALA A 9 18.36 -6.91 -36.87
CA ALA A 9 16.96 -7.06 -36.46
C ALA A 9 16.72 -8.32 -35.61
N GLN A 10 17.47 -9.39 -35.87
CA GLN A 10 17.40 -10.64 -35.10
C GLN A 10 17.82 -10.46 -33.64
N LEU A 11 18.86 -9.65 -33.40
CA LEU A 11 19.33 -9.33 -32.05
C LEU A 11 18.30 -8.48 -31.29
N HIS A 12 17.54 -7.65 -32.00
CA HIS A 12 16.44 -6.90 -31.42
C HIS A 12 15.28 -7.80 -30.99
N SER A 13 14.90 -8.80 -31.79
CA SER A 13 13.83 -9.73 -31.38
C SER A 13 14.25 -10.58 -30.17
N GLU A 14 15.48 -11.09 -30.16
CA GLU A 14 16.01 -11.88 -29.05
C GLU A 14 16.09 -11.04 -27.76
N LEU A 15 16.64 -9.82 -27.82
CA LEU A 15 16.67 -8.93 -26.65
C LEU A 15 15.28 -8.54 -26.16
N THR A 16 14.31 -8.38 -27.06
CA THR A 16 12.93 -8.08 -26.68
C THR A 16 12.26 -9.29 -26.02
N GLU A 17 12.55 -10.51 -26.49
CA GLU A 17 12.07 -11.75 -25.90
C GLU A 17 12.67 -11.99 -24.52
N TYR A 18 13.99 -11.83 -24.34
CA TYR A 18 14.64 -11.92 -23.03
C TYR A 18 14.15 -10.85 -22.06
N ALA A 19 13.92 -9.61 -22.53
CA ALA A 19 13.35 -8.56 -21.70
C ALA A 19 11.91 -8.89 -21.27
N SER A 20 11.12 -9.49 -22.17
CA SER A 20 9.78 -10.00 -21.84
C SER A 20 9.84 -11.12 -20.82
N LEU A 21 10.74 -12.09 -20.99
CA LEU A 21 10.94 -13.20 -20.07
C LEU A 21 11.39 -12.72 -18.69
N LEU A 22 12.34 -11.80 -18.61
CA LEU A 22 12.79 -11.19 -17.35
C LEU A 22 11.66 -10.41 -16.66
N ARG A 23 10.80 -9.75 -17.43
CA ARG A 23 9.61 -9.08 -16.88
C ARG A 23 8.64 -10.11 -16.33
N VAL A 24 8.36 -11.19 -17.05
CA VAL A 24 7.51 -12.31 -16.58
C VAL A 24 8.08 -12.90 -15.29
N ILE A 25 9.36 -13.27 -15.26
CA ILE A 25 10.04 -13.86 -14.09
C ILE A 25 9.98 -12.91 -12.88
N ARG A 26 10.25 -11.61 -13.08
CA ARG A 26 10.13 -10.62 -12.01
C ARG A 26 8.68 -10.49 -11.52
N THR A 27 7.71 -10.44 -12.43
CA THR A 27 6.30 -10.36 -12.03
C THR A 27 5.80 -11.61 -11.33
N THR A 28 6.22 -12.81 -11.76
CA THR A 28 5.88 -14.07 -11.08
C THR A 28 6.56 -14.17 -9.72
N ALA A 29 7.80 -13.68 -9.57
CA ALA A 29 8.48 -13.65 -8.28
C ALA A 29 7.84 -12.65 -7.30
N THR A 30 7.29 -11.54 -7.78
CA THR A 30 6.53 -10.58 -6.94
C THR A 30 5.09 -11.01 -6.66
N LEU A 31 4.49 -11.84 -7.51
CA LEU A 31 3.15 -12.41 -7.30
C LEU A 31 3.16 -13.68 -6.45
N ASN A 32 4.32 -14.32 -6.29
CA ASN A 32 4.45 -15.46 -5.41
C ASN A 32 4.63 -14.98 -3.96
N VAL A 33 3.52 -14.54 -3.36
CA VAL A 33 3.42 -14.18 -1.94
C VAL A 33 3.58 -15.40 -1.02
N VAL A 34 3.48 -16.62 -1.55
CA VAL A 34 3.57 -17.88 -0.78
C VAL A 34 4.89 -18.03 0.00
N PRO A 35 6.09 -17.85 -0.61
CA PRO A 35 7.36 -17.86 0.11
C PRO A 35 7.49 -16.68 1.09
N GLN A 36 6.92 -15.52 0.79
CA GLN A 36 6.96 -14.35 1.67
C GLN A 36 6.08 -14.54 2.92
N LEU A 37 4.94 -15.24 2.78
CA LEU A 37 4.07 -15.67 3.87
C LEU A 37 4.60 -16.91 4.62
N SER A 38 5.59 -17.63 4.08
CA SER A 38 6.18 -18.80 4.73
C SER A 38 7.57 -18.56 5.33
N SER A 39 8.16 -17.38 5.11
CA SER A 39 9.53 -17.08 5.54
C SER A 39 9.64 -16.52 6.97
N GLU A 40 8.57 -16.54 7.77
CA GLU A 40 8.65 -16.12 9.18
C GLU A 40 9.33 -17.20 10.04
N GLY A 41 10.66 -17.13 10.07
CA GLY A 41 11.49 -17.47 11.22
C GLY A 41 11.73 -16.24 12.11
N VAL A 42 10.71 -15.38 12.30
CA VAL A 42 10.77 -14.27 13.26
C VAL A 42 10.16 -14.77 14.56
N SER A 43 10.96 -14.77 15.62
CA SER A 43 10.52 -15.10 16.97
C SER A 43 9.62 -13.98 17.50
N TRP A 44 8.31 -14.08 17.27
CA TRP A 44 7.32 -13.06 17.66
C TRP A 44 6.93 -13.09 19.15
N ASN A 45 7.74 -13.67 20.03
CA ASN A 45 7.35 -13.95 21.43
C ASN A 45 8.09 -13.14 22.51
N THR A 46 8.85 -12.09 22.17
CA THR A 46 9.73 -11.41 23.15
C THR A 46 9.35 -9.96 23.47
N LEU A 47 8.07 -9.57 23.39
CA LEU A 47 7.70 -8.16 23.66
C LEU A 47 6.41 -7.90 24.46
N ASN A 48 5.80 -8.88 25.14
CA ASN A 48 4.68 -8.61 26.04
C ASN A 48 4.69 -9.56 27.26
N ASP A 49 5.79 -9.56 28.00
CA ASP A 49 5.85 -10.16 29.34
C ASP A 49 6.38 -9.09 30.31
N ASP A 50 5.59 -8.01 30.47
CA ASP A 50 5.66 -7.13 31.64
C ASP A 50 4.91 -7.85 32.77
N GLU A 51 5.52 -8.91 33.32
CA GLU A 51 5.18 -9.41 34.64
C GLU A 51 5.97 -8.57 35.66
N ASP A 52 5.23 -7.85 36.51
CA ASP A 52 5.70 -7.23 37.73
C ASP A 52 6.36 -8.32 38.63
N ASP A 53 7.67 -8.49 38.52
CA ASP A 53 8.48 -9.27 39.46
C ASP A 53 9.03 -8.34 40.54
N ASP A 54 8.36 -8.35 41.69
CA ASP A 54 8.81 -7.76 42.94
C ASP A 54 10.13 -8.45 43.36
N THR A 55 11.25 -7.84 42.98
CA THR A 55 12.59 -8.15 43.47
C THR A 55 12.68 -8.00 45.00
N ASP A 56 12.57 -9.10 45.73
CA ASP A 56 13.22 -9.28 47.03
C ASP A 56 14.65 -9.79 46.80
N ASP A 57 15.57 -8.83 46.80
CA ASP A 57 16.82 -8.82 47.57
C ASP A 57 17.35 -10.19 48.05
N ASP A 58 18.30 -10.77 47.31
CA ASP A 58 19.35 -11.60 47.93
C ASP A 58 20.66 -11.47 47.12
N GLU A 59 21.56 -10.70 47.71
CA GLU A 59 22.95 -10.51 47.34
C GLU A 59 23.73 -11.84 47.44
N GLU A 60 24.13 -12.44 46.31
CA GLU A 60 25.35 -13.28 46.32
C GLU A 60 26.22 -12.95 45.10
N GLU A 61 27.33 -12.28 45.41
CA GLU A 61 28.51 -12.12 44.58
C GLU A 61 29.03 -13.49 44.13
N ASP A 62 29.17 -13.71 42.83
CA ASP A 62 30.13 -14.71 42.36
C ASP A 62 30.79 -14.31 41.04
N GLU A 63 32.06 -13.93 41.18
CA GLU A 63 33.05 -13.63 40.16
C GLU A 63 33.30 -14.85 39.26
N ARG A 64 32.96 -14.83 37.95
CA ARG A 64 33.58 -15.75 36.98
C ARG A 64 33.79 -15.17 35.58
N ASP A 65 35.07 -15.00 35.29
CA ASP A 65 35.80 -15.33 34.06
C ASP A 65 35.35 -14.69 32.73
N GLU A 66 36.03 -13.58 32.43
CA GLU A 66 36.31 -13.10 31.07
C GLU A 66 37.01 -14.19 30.25
N LEU A 67 36.30 -14.80 29.30
CA LEU A 67 36.92 -15.55 28.21
C LEU A 67 36.64 -14.88 26.87
N ALA A 68 37.74 -14.34 26.33
CA ALA A 68 37.89 -13.85 24.98
C ALA A 68 37.55 -14.91 23.93
N SER A 69 36.70 -14.54 22.97
CA SER A 69 36.64 -15.07 21.60
C SER A 69 35.65 -14.18 20.83
N ASP A 70 35.77 -13.84 19.56
CA ASP A 70 36.75 -14.12 18.52
C ASP A 70 36.54 -13.00 17.50
N VAL A 71 37.63 -12.49 16.95
CA VAL A 71 37.61 -11.42 15.95
C VAL A 71 37.22 -12.05 14.61
N VAL A 72 36.02 -11.77 14.12
CA VAL A 72 35.65 -12.14 12.75
C VAL A 72 35.95 -10.97 11.83
N ASP A 73 36.88 -11.20 10.91
CA ASP A 73 37.36 -10.28 9.88
C ASP A 73 36.21 -9.69 9.02
N GLU A 74 35.96 -8.39 9.19
CA GLU A 74 35.21 -7.55 8.25
C GLU A 74 36.12 -7.12 7.08
N ASP A 75 36.36 -7.99 6.12
CA ASP A 75 37.00 -7.61 4.87
C ASP A 75 36.53 -8.56 3.77
N HIS A 76 35.35 -8.34 3.17
CA HIS A 76 34.98 -8.85 1.82
C HIS A 76 33.66 -8.30 1.22
N VAL A 77 33.34 -7.01 1.39
CA VAL A 77 32.26 -6.37 0.59
C VAL A 77 32.64 -4.94 0.19
N LYS A 78 33.65 -4.80 -0.68
CA LYS A 78 33.97 -3.55 -1.39
C LYS A 78 34.30 -3.83 -2.85
N GLU A 79 33.33 -4.31 -3.63
CA GLU A 79 33.51 -4.39 -5.09
C GLU A 79 32.19 -4.44 -5.90
N ILE A 80 31.10 -3.80 -5.44
CA ILE A 80 29.88 -3.65 -6.26
C ILE A 80 29.21 -2.29 -6.02
N GLU A 81 29.99 -1.19 -5.96
CA GLU A 81 29.44 0.17 -5.83
C GLU A 81 29.94 1.17 -6.89
N ASP A 82 30.71 0.72 -7.88
CA ASP A 82 31.44 1.62 -8.79
C ASP A 82 30.79 1.80 -10.19
N TYR A 83 29.53 1.42 -10.39
CA TYR A 83 28.89 1.47 -11.72
C TYR A 83 27.54 2.21 -11.82
N LEU A 84 27.12 2.99 -10.82
CA LEU A 84 25.80 3.64 -10.86
C LEU A 84 25.74 5.12 -10.41
N LEU A 85 26.81 5.88 -10.62
CA LEU A 85 26.80 7.34 -10.45
C LEU A 85 27.35 8.08 -11.67
N GLU A 86 26.57 8.12 -12.75
CA GLU A 86 26.67 9.20 -13.74
C GLU A 86 25.49 10.16 -13.56
N THR A 87 25.68 11.15 -12.69
CA THR A 87 24.87 12.37 -12.69
C THR A 87 25.45 13.33 -13.74
N PRO A 88 24.66 13.86 -14.69
CA PRO A 88 25.17 14.86 -15.62
C PRO A 88 25.36 16.19 -14.88
N THR A 89 26.63 16.53 -14.76
CA THR A 89 27.17 17.77 -14.20
C THR A 89 26.68 18.99 -14.97
N ARG A 90 26.19 19.96 -14.22
CA ARG A 90 25.79 21.31 -14.61
C ARG A 90 27.05 22.19 -14.73
N GLY A 91 27.34 22.75 -15.91
CA GLY A 91 28.37 23.80 -16.04
C GLY A 91 28.70 24.22 -17.48
N GLY A 92 28.72 25.54 -17.73
CA GLY A 92 29.22 26.20 -18.96
C GLY A 92 28.15 27.08 -19.63
N LEU A 93 27.91 28.32 -19.19
CA LEU A 93 28.63 29.57 -19.52
C LEU A 93 28.85 29.82 -21.04
N ALA A 94 28.17 30.87 -21.50
CA ALA A 94 28.49 31.84 -22.54
C ALA A 94 29.04 31.36 -23.89
N ASP A 95 28.29 31.62 -24.96
CA ASP A 95 28.82 32.53 -25.99
C ASP A 95 27.73 33.18 -26.85
N GLU A 96 27.95 34.48 -27.06
CA GLU A 96 27.14 35.42 -27.81
C GLU A 96 27.44 35.25 -29.31
N ALA A 97 26.44 34.90 -30.13
CA ALA A 97 26.58 34.96 -31.58
C ALA A 97 25.29 35.46 -32.23
N LYS A 98 25.35 36.72 -32.64
CA LYS A 98 24.37 37.43 -33.47
C LYS A 98 24.27 36.76 -34.85
N GLY A 99 23.04 36.72 -35.36
CA GLY A 99 22.78 36.83 -36.80
C GLY A 99 22.57 35.52 -37.55
N MET A 100 21.31 35.22 -37.85
CA MET A 100 20.79 35.13 -39.23
C MET A 100 19.38 34.54 -39.18
N LYS A 101 18.39 35.39 -39.52
CA LYS A 101 17.01 35.00 -39.76
C LYS A 101 16.98 34.10 -41.00
N LYS A 102 16.75 32.79 -40.82
CA LYS A 102 16.33 31.88 -41.90
C LYS A 102 14.86 31.50 -41.70
N PRO A 103 14.03 31.49 -42.75
CA PRO A 103 12.61 31.26 -42.64
C PRO A 103 12.33 29.84 -42.15
N LEU A 104 11.51 29.74 -41.09
CA LEU A 104 11.02 28.49 -40.52
C LEU A 104 10.25 27.69 -41.57
N GLN A 105 10.92 26.74 -42.22
CA GLN A 105 10.25 25.66 -42.91
C GLN A 105 9.64 24.74 -41.86
N LYS A 106 8.30 24.78 -41.78
CA LYS A 106 7.45 23.84 -41.04
C LYS A 106 7.70 22.40 -41.53
N ARG A 107 8.76 21.76 -41.06
CA ARG A 107 8.91 20.30 -41.17
C ARG A 107 8.01 19.68 -40.13
N LYS A 108 6.87 19.15 -40.58
CA LYS A 108 6.08 18.13 -39.88
C LYS A 108 7.05 17.02 -39.45
N ARG A 109 7.55 17.10 -38.23
CA ARG A 109 8.17 15.97 -37.55
C ARG A 109 6.99 15.08 -37.17
N ASN A 110 6.81 13.98 -37.89
CA ASN A 110 6.03 12.85 -37.40
C ASN A 110 6.72 12.38 -36.12
N SER A 111 6.30 12.91 -34.97
CA SER A 111 6.70 12.39 -33.67
C SER A 111 5.99 11.06 -33.47
N VAL A 112 6.59 10.00 -34.00
CA VAL A 112 6.37 8.63 -33.54
C VAL A 112 7.09 8.48 -32.19
N ASN A 113 6.75 9.36 -31.25
CA ASN A 113 6.92 9.10 -29.83
C ASN A 113 5.55 8.61 -29.38
N GLN A 114 5.21 7.38 -29.77
CA GLN A 114 4.20 6.62 -29.04
C GLN A 114 4.78 6.40 -27.66
N SER A 115 4.45 7.38 -26.81
CA SER A 115 4.75 7.42 -25.40
C SER A 115 4.50 6.06 -24.79
N SER A 116 5.46 5.58 -24.01
CA SER A 116 5.36 4.45 -23.08
C SER A 116 4.26 4.62 -22.00
N ASP A 117 3.39 5.63 -22.15
CA ASP A 117 2.18 5.89 -21.36
C ASP A 117 1.04 4.90 -21.67
N ASN A 118 1.21 4.03 -22.69
CA ASN A 118 0.33 2.87 -22.91
C ASN A 118 0.60 1.70 -21.94
N MET A 119 1.57 1.83 -21.02
CA MET A 119 1.82 0.82 -19.98
C MET A 119 0.93 0.99 -18.73
N ARG A 120 -0.09 1.84 -18.82
CA ARG A 120 -1.15 1.91 -17.81
C ARG A 120 -2.16 0.82 -18.12
N THR A 121 -2.16 -0.23 -17.30
CA THR A 121 -3.16 -1.30 -17.31
C THR A 121 -4.55 -0.69 -17.45
N GLN A 122 -5.23 -0.99 -18.56
CA GLN A 122 -6.61 -0.57 -18.76
C GLN A 122 -7.44 -1.25 -17.68
N TRP A 123 -7.96 -0.47 -16.75
CA TRP A 123 -8.98 -0.94 -15.80
C TRP A 123 -10.36 -0.71 -16.41
N PRO A 124 -11.28 -1.68 -16.34
CA PRO A 124 -11.10 -3.03 -15.79
C PRO A 124 -10.17 -3.90 -16.64
N LEU A 125 -9.33 -4.71 -15.98
CA LEU A 125 -8.51 -5.72 -16.66
C LEU A 125 -9.42 -6.60 -17.51
N LEU A 126 -8.98 -6.94 -18.74
CA LEU A 126 -9.73 -7.88 -19.55
C LEU A 126 -9.76 -9.23 -18.83
N PRO A 127 -10.85 -10.01 -18.93
CA PRO A 127 -10.92 -11.34 -18.31
C PRO A 127 -9.75 -12.27 -18.68
N GLU A 128 -9.15 -12.06 -19.85
CA GLU A 128 -7.98 -12.79 -20.35
C GLU A 128 -6.67 -12.39 -19.67
N ASP A 129 -6.60 -11.16 -19.11
CA ASP A 129 -5.43 -10.62 -18.42
C ASP A 129 -5.46 -10.88 -16.90
N CYS A 130 -6.60 -11.37 -16.37
CA CYS A 130 -6.73 -11.77 -14.98
C CYS A 130 -6.35 -13.26 -14.87
N PRO A 131 -5.18 -13.62 -14.33
CA PRO A 131 -4.84 -15.02 -14.14
C PRO A 131 -5.93 -15.68 -13.28
N LEU A 132 -6.51 -16.76 -13.79
CA LEU A 132 -7.43 -17.57 -12.99
C LEU A 132 -6.61 -18.15 -11.83
N PRO A 133 -7.04 -17.95 -10.57
CA PRO A 133 -6.33 -18.52 -9.44
C PRO A 133 -6.29 -20.04 -9.61
N GLU A 134 -5.10 -20.63 -9.42
CA GLU A 134 -4.92 -22.08 -9.56
C GLU A 134 -5.76 -22.84 -8.52
N TRP A 135 -5.99 -22.21 -7.36
CA TRP A 135 -6.69 -22.81 -6.23
C TRP A 135 -8.01 -22.09 -5.97
N PRO A 136 -9.10 -22.82 -5.66
CA PRO A 136 -10.34 -22.20 -5.24
C PRO A 136 -10.15 -21.52 -3.88
N PHE A 137 -10.87 -20.43 -3.66
CA PHE A 137 -10.80 -19.63 -2.44
C PHE A 137 -10.94 -20.45 -1.15
N ASN A 138 -11.79 -21.48 -1.14
CA ASN A 138 -11.97 -22.36 0.02
C ASN A 138 -10.71 -23.17 0.37
N GLU A 139 -9.97 -23.63 -0.65
CA GLU A 139 -8.72 -24.39 -0.45
C GLU A 139 -7.62 -23.47 0.05
N GLU A 140 -7.51 -22.27 -0.51
CA GLU A 140 -6.55 -21.26 -0.06
C GLU A 140 -6.76 -20.93 1.43
N ILE A 141 -7.99 -20.61 1.84
CA ILE A 141 -8.33 -20.35 3.25
C ILE A 141 -8.05 -21.58 4.13
N GLY A 142 -8.31 -22.78 3.63
CA GLY A 142 -7.99 -24.03 4.32
C GLY A 142 -6.49 -24.15 4.60
N THR A 143 -5.64 -23.97 3.59
CA THR A 143 -4.18 -24.06 3.74
C THR A 143 -3.60 -22.98 4.66
N MET A 144 -4.15 -21.76 4.63
CA MET A 144 -3.76 -20.70 5.55
C MET A 144 -4.13 -21.04 7.00
N ALA A 145 -5.35 -21.53 7.22
CA ALA A 145 -5.82 -21.89 8.55
C ALA A 145 -5.03 -23.08 9.13
N GLU A 146 -4.71 -24.08 8.30
CA GLU A 146 -3.79 -25.15 8.70
C GLU A 146 -2.44 -24.58 9.09
N ARG A 147 -1.82 -23.72 8.27
CA ARG A 147 -0.53 -23.11 8.59
C ARG A 147 -0.53 -22.36 9.93
N ILE A 148 -1.60 -21.64 10.24
CA ILE A 148 -1.76 -20.93 11.52
C ILE A 148 -1.85 -21.92 12.69
N LEU A 149 -2.64 -22.98 12.58
CA LEU A 149 -2.72 -24.02 13.61
C LEU A 149 -1.37 -24.70 13.84
N TRP A 150 -0.60 -24.91 12.77
CA TRP A 150 0.75 -25.44 12.87
C TRP A 150 1.70 -24.48 13.60
N ALA A 151 1.64 -23.18 13.30
CA ALA A 151 2.43 -22.17 13.99
C ALA A 151 2.08 -22.11 15.48
N GLN A 152 0.79 -22.13 15.82
CA GLN A 152 0.32 -22.15 17.20
C GLN A 152 0.78 -23.40 17.95
N LYS A 153 0.64 -24.58 17.36
CA LYS A 153 1.09 -25.84 17.97
C LYS A 153 2.60 -25.83 18.25
N ARG A 154 3.40 -25.26 17.34
CA ARG A 154 4.84 -25.11 17.54
C ARG A 154 5.16 -24.13 18.67
N ALA A 155 4.48 -22.99 18.72
CA ALA A 155 4.66 -22.01 19.79
C ALA A 155 4.33 -22.61 21.17
N SER A 156 3.23 -23.38 21.28
CA SER A 156 2.85 -24.07 22.52
C SER A 156 3.81 -25.19 22.93
N ALA A 157 4.47 -25.84 21.96
CA ALA A 157 5.48 -26.85 22.25
C ALA A 157 6.78 -26.23 22.79
N LEU A 158 7.14 -25.03 22.32
CA LEU A 158 8.31 -24.27 22.78
C LEU A 158 8.11 -23.66 24.17
N SER A 159 6.88 -23.28 24.51
CA SER A 159 6.53 -22.69 25.82
C SER A 159 6.34 -23.74 26.92
N SER A 160 6.49 -25.04 26.63
CA SER A 160 6.37 -26.08 27.65
C SER A 160 7.78 -26.42 28.17
N PRO A 161 8.12 -26.06 29.42
CA PRO A 161 9.40 -26.37 30.03
C PRO A 161 9.42 -27.86 30.40
N VAL A 162 9.58 -28.72 29.40
CA VAL A 162 9.83 -30.14 29.65
C VAL A 162 11.33 -30.29 29.86
N GLU A 163 11.76 -30.33 31.12
CA GLU A 163 13.11 -30.71 31.57
C GLU A 163 13.39 -32.21 31.33
N GLY A 164 13.12 -32.69 30.12
CA GLY A 164 13.47 -34.05 29.69
C GLY A 164 14.59 -33.94 28.67
N GLU A 165 15.70 -34.64 28.90
CA GLU A 165 16.82 -34.78 27.96
C GLU A 165 16.32 -35.23 26.56
N PHE A 166 16.04 -34.26 25.69
CA PHE A 166 15.64 -34.54 24.32
C PHE A 166 16.87 -34.98 23.53
N SER A 167 16.90 -36.27 23.20
CA SER A 167 17.83 -36.86 22.25
C SER A 167 17.74 -36.11 20.91
N ASN A 168 18.78 -35.35 20.59
CA ASN A 168 18.94 -34.47 19.42
C ASN A 168 19.01 -35.21 18.07
N ASN A 169 18.16 -36.21 17.83
CA ASN A 169 18.16 -36.94 16.57
C ASN A 169 17.05 -36.41 15.62
N PRO A 170 17.37 -35.50 14.67
CA PRO A 170 16.39 -34.87 13.78
C PRO A 170 15.74 -35.84 12.77
N GLU A 171 16.26 -37.06 12.61
CA GLU A 171 15.69 -38.06 11.70
C GLU A 171 14.48 -38.81 12.27
N ASN A 172 14.25 -38.78 13.58
CA ASN A 172 13.14 -39.52 14.21
C ASN A 172 11.83 -38.71 14.32
N LEU A 173 11.80 -37.45 13.87
CA LEU A 173 10.61 -36.58 13.87
C LEU A 173 9.74 -36.71 12.61
N ALA A 174 10.14 -37.55 11.65
CA ALA A 174 9.32 -37.88 10.47
C ALA A 174 8.25 -38.96 10.76
N MET A 175 8.14 -39.45 12.00
CA MET A 175 7.03 -40.31 12.42
C MET A 175 5.74 -39.48 12.46
N GLU A 176 4.98 -39.56 11.36
CA GLU A 176 3.51 -39.50 11.29
C GLU A 176 2.86 -38.68 12.43
N VAL A 177 3.28 -37.41 12.57
CA VAL A 177 2.60 -36.49 13.46
C VAL A 177 1.28 -36.24 12.79
N ASP A 178 0.21 -36.84 13.34
CA ASP A 178 -1.18 -36.63 12.93
C ASP A 178 -1.37 -35.15 12.59
N VAL A 179 -1.32 -34.86 11.29
CA VAL A 179 -1.45 -33.50 10.78
C VAL A 179 -2.86 -33.11 11.16
N PRO A 180 -3.06 -32.06 11.98
CA PRO A 180 -4.40 -31.63 12.33
C PRO A 180 -5.07 -31.11 11.05
N THR A 181 -5.75 -31.99 10.33
CA THR A 181 -6.53 -31.64 9.16
C THR A 181 -7.78 -30.94 9.65
N LEU A 182 -8.02 -29.72 9.17
CA LEU A 182 -9.25 -29.02 9.47
C LEU A 182 -10.43 -29.82 8.89
N SER A 183 -11.45 -30.09 9.72
CA SER A 183 -12.68 -30.68 9.20
C SER A 183 -13.28 -29.76 8.12
N SER A 184 -13.77 -30.36 7.03
CA SER A 184 -14.34 -29.64 5.88
C SER A 184 -15.47 -28.67 6.26
N ALA A 185 -16.15 -28.87 7.39
CA ALA A 185 -17.15 -27.93 7.88
C ALA A 185 -16.52 -26.62 8.40
N HIS A 186 -15.35 -26.71 9.05
CA HIS A 186 -14.62 -25.52 9.52
C HIS A 186 -14.03 -24.72 8.37
N THR A 187 -13.47 -25.39 7.36
CA THR A 187 -12.91 -24.71 6.19
C THR A 187 -14.01 -23.96 5.42
N ALA A 188 -15.20 -24.55 5.27
CA ALA A 188 -16.35 -23.89 4.67
C ALA A 188 -16.88 -22.70 5.51
N GLY A 189 -16.85 -22.82 6.84
CA GLY A 189 -17.21 -21.71 7.74
C GLY A 189 -16.23 -20.54 7.64
N LEU A 190 -14.93 -20.84 7.71
CA LEU A 190 -13.86 -19.84 7.57
C LEU A 190 -13.88 -19.17 6.21
N SER A 191 -14.13 -19.92 5.13
CA SER A 191 -14.20 -19.34 3.80
C SER A 191 -15.43 -18.43 3.63
N LEU A 192 -16.57 -18.79 4.21
CA LEU A 192 -17.74 -17.91 4.21
C LEU A 192 -17.48 -16.61 4.98
N ASP A 193 -16.86 -16.70 6.17
CA ASP A 193 -16.51 -15.51 6.96
C ASP A 193 -15.48 -14.63 6.24
N ALA A 194 -14.44 -15.23 5.67
CA ALA A 194 -13.43 -14.53 4.87
C ALA A 194 -14.06 -13.84 3.64
N ALA A 195 -14.99 -14.50 2.95
CA ALA A 195 -15.71 -13.92 1.83
C ALA A 195 -16.58 -12.72 2.26
N ASN A 196 -17.24 -12.81 3.41
CA ASN A 196 -18.02 -11.70 3.97
C ASN A 196 -17.11 -10.51 4.32
N LYS A 197 -15.98 -10.76 4.98
CA LYS A 197 -14.99 -9.72 5.31
C LYS A 197 -14.41 -9.07 4.06
N LEU A 198 -14.04 -9.87 3.04
CA LEU A 198 -13.55 -9.36 1.76
C LEU A 198 -14.62 -8.49 1.07
N SER A 199 -15.88 -8.93 1.08
CA SER A 199 -17.01 -8.16 0.55
C SER A 199 -17.16 -6.82 1.29
N SER A 200 -17.06 -6.81 2.62
CA SER A 200 -17.09 -5.57 3.41
C SER A 200 -15.93 -4.63 3.07
N VAL A 201 -14.71 -5.16 2.89
CA VAL A 201 -13.55 -4.37 2.45
C VAL A 201 -13.81 -3.76 1.07
N LEU A 202 -14.26 -4.56 0.11
CA LEU A 202 -14.53 -4.08 -1.24
C LEU A 202 -15.67 -3.04 -1.28
N ALA A 203 -16.70 -3.21 -0.45
CA ALA A 203 -17.77 -2.23 -0.30
C ALA A 203 -17.23 -0.90 0.27
N ALA A 204 -16.42 -0.96 1.33
CA ALA A 204 -15.77 0.22 1.90
C ALA A 204 -14.85 0.95 0.89
N LEU A 205 -14.10 0.19 0.09
CA LEU A 205 -13.26 0.74 -0.98
C LEU A 205 -14.10 1.39 -2.08
N ALA A 206 -15.26 0.81 -2.41
CA ALA A 206 -16.20 1.37 -3.38
C ALA A 206 -16.83 2.68 -2.88
N ASP A 207 -17.19 2.75 -1.60
CA ASP A 207 -17.77 3.95 -0.97
C ASP A 207 -16.77 5.10 -0.88
N TYR A 208 -15.48 4.79 -0.67
CA TYR A 208 -14.43 5.81 -0.61
C TYR A 208 -14.08 6.39 -1.99
N ARG A 209 -14.46 5.72 -3.08
CA ARG A 209 -14.24 6.25 -4.43
C ARG A 209 -15.35 7.23 -4.78
N PRO A 210 -15.06 8.54 -4.90
CA PRO A 210 -16.06 9.47 -5.38
C PRO A 210 -16.51 9.04 -6.77
N ASN A 211 -17.81 9.15 -7.05
CA ASN A 211 -18.39 8.88 -8.36
C ASN A 211 -17.75 9.79 -9.41
N ALA A 212 -16.63 9.33 -9.98
CA ALA A 212 -15.89 10.07 -10.98
C ALA A 212 -16.72 10.07 -12.26
N THR A 213 -17.16 11.25 -12.69
CA THR A 213 -17.74 11.40 -14.03
C THR A 213 -16.72 10.86 -15.04
N TRP A 214 -17.16 10.01 -15.98
CA TRP A 214 -16.34 9.30 -16.99
C TRP A 214 -15.50 10.21 -17.92
N THR A 215 -15.34 11.50 -17.60
CA THR A 215 -14.41 12.37 -18.27
C THR A 215 -13.00 11.79 -18.21
N LYS A 216 -12.28 11.82 -19.34
CA LYS A 216 -10.92 11.28 -19.50
C LYS A 216 -9.89 11.86 -18.50
N HIS A 217 -10.29 12.91 -17.77
CA HIS A 217 -9.51 13.63 -16.76
C HIS A 217 -9.83 13.19 -15.33
N ALA A 218 -10.99 12.59 -15.06
CA ALA A 218 -11.34 12.05 -13.75
C ALA A 218 -10.88 10.58 -13.63
N ARG A 219 -9.59 10.34 -13.91
CA ARG A 219 -8.99 9.03 -13.71
C ARG A 219 -8.67 8.91 -12.22
N ILE A 220 -9.32 7.96 -11.57
CA ILE A 220 -9.08 7.64 -10.17
C ILE A 220 -7.60 7.30 -10.03
N ALA A 221 -6.91 7.97 -9.10
CA ALA A 221 -5.53 7.64 -8.80
C ALA A 221 -5.43 6.14 -8.44
N PRO A 222 -4.34 5.46 -8.83
CA PRO A 222 -4.12 4.11 -8.32
C PRO A 222 -4.20 4.16 -6.80
N MET A 223 -4.89 3.19 -6.24
CA MET A 223 -5.05 3.07 -4.80
C MET A 223 -3.85 2.30 -4.28
N ASP A 224 -3.11 2.91 -3.36
CA ASP A 224 -1.98 2.26 -2.72
C ASP A 224 -2.48 1.35 -1.60
N TRP A 225 -1.65 0.40 -1.16
CA TRP A 225 -1.98 -0.44 -0.01
C TRP A 225 -2.27 0.38 1.26
N ARG A 226 -1.65 1.56 1.37
CA ARG A 226 -1.84 2.52 2.47
C ARG A 226 -3.29 3.00 2.53
N ASP A 227 -3.85 3.35 1.37
CA ASP A 227 -5.23 3.80 1.25
C ASP A 227 -6.18 2.68 1.65
N VAL A 228 -5.87 1.43 1.28
CA VAL A 228 -6.68 0.27 1.65
C VAL A 228 -6.71 0.08 3.16
N ILE A 229 -5.54 0.08 3.82
CA ILE A 229 -5.46 -0.08 5.28
C ILE A 229 -6.17 1.10 5.98
N GLU A 230 -6.02 2.32 5.48
CA GLU A 230 -6.69 3.50 6.04
C GLU A 230 -8.22 3.40 5.94
N ILE A 231 -8.75 3.03 4.77
CA ILE A 231 -10.19 2.87 4.56
C ILE A 231 -10.74 1.76 5.46
N VAL A 232 -10.01 0.66 5.55
CA VAL A 232 -10.41 -0.49 6.37
C VAL A 232 -10.39 -0.16 7.87
N ALA A 233 -9.38 0.59 8.33
CA ALA A 233 -9.25 1.07 9.70
C ALA A 233 -10.36 2.07 10.08
N THR A 234 -10.66 3.01 9.18
CA THR A 234 -11.72 4.02 9.40
C THR A 234 -13.12 3.43 9.42
N GLN A 235 -13.34 2.30 8.75
CA GLN A 235 -14.60 1.56 8.79
C GLN A 235 -14.68 0.56 9.96
N GLY A 236 -13.55 0.11 10.50
CA GLY A 236 -13.49 -0.75 11.69
C GLY A 236 -13.91 -2.18 11.36
N ILE A 237 -13.54 -2.62 10.16
CA ILE A 237 -13.85 -3.96 9.67
C ILE A 237 -13.02 -5.02 10.43
N PHE A 238 -11.82 -4.62 10.87
CA PHE A 238 -10.87 -5.42 11.64
C PHE A 238 -10.45 -4.70 12.93
N SER A 239 -9.88 -5.47 13.86
CA SER A 239 -9.32 -4.96 15.10
C SER A 239 -8.04 -4.16 14.87
N GLU A 240 -7.73 -3.28 15.82
CA GLU A 240 -6.51 -2.45 15.82
C GLU A 240 -5.24 -3.30 15.65
N ALA A 241 -5.12 -4.38 16.43
CA ALA A 241 -3.97 -5.28 16.38
C ALA A 241 -3.75 -5.90 14.99
N VAL A 242 -4.84 -6.29 14.29
CA VAL A 242 -4.75 -6.84 12.93
C VAL A 242 -4.33 -5.77 11.94
N VAL A 243 -4.87 -4.55 12.06
CA VAL A 243 -4.51 -3.41 11.20
C VAL A 243 -3.03 -3.05 11.38
N GLU A 244 -2.53 -3.02 12.62
CA GLU A 244 -1.13 -2.75 12.92
C GLU A 244 -0.21 -3.85 12.39
N GLN A 245 -0.56 -5.12 12.58
CA GLN A 245 0.20 -6.24 12.05
C GLN A 245 0.30 -6.18 10.51
N VAL A 246 -0.83 -5.96 9.83
CA VAL A 246 -0.85 -5.84 8.36
C VAL A 246 -0.05 -4.62 7.91
N LYS A 247 -0.11 -3.50 8.64
CA LYS A 247 0.71 -2.32 8.35
C LYS A 247 2.21 -2.66 8.44
N GLN A 248 2.66 -3.27 9.54
CA GLN A 248 4.06 -3.65 9.73
C GLN A 248 4.55 -4.59 8.62
N GLN A 249 3.73 -5.59 8.26
CA GLN A 249 4.05 -6.54 7.19
C GLN A 249 4.17 -5.85 5.82
N MET A 250 3.26 -4.92 5.52
CA MET A 250 3.28 -4.17 4.27
C MET A 250 4.45 -3.18 4.21
N GLU A 251 4.82 -2.54 5.32
CA GLU A 251 6.00 -1.67 5.40
C GLU A 251 7.30 -2.43 5.19
N HIS A 252 7.39 -3.64 5.74
CA HIS A 252 8.51 -4.55 5.49
C HIS A 252 8.62 -4.93 4.00
N THR A 253 7.49 -5.09 3.31
CA THR A 253 7.47 -5.56 1.90
C THR A 253 7.59 -4.43 0.87
N PHE A 254 6.95 -3.28 1.12
CA PHE A 254 6.74 -2.20 0.14
C PHE A 254 7.42 -0.86 0.50
N ALA A 255 8.34 -0.89 1.47
CA ALA A 255 9.02 0.25 2.09
C ALA A 255 8.21 0.96 3.20
N PRO A 256 8.89 1.50 4.23
CA PRO A 256 8.26 2.18 5.35
C PRO A 256 7.42 3.37 4.89
N SER A 257 6.34 3.63 5.62
CA SER A 257 5.39 4.69 5.30
C SER A 257 5.06 5.50 6.55
N ASP A 258 4.97 6.82 6.43
CA ASP A 258 4.50 7.72 7.49
C ASP A 258 2.97 7.66 7.67
N SER A 259 2.38 6.47 7.58
CA SER A 259 0.95 6.27 7.62
C SER A 259 0.41 6.49 9.04
N GLN A 260 -0.41 7.54 9.19
CA GLN A 260 -1.07 7.95 10.44
C GLN A 260 -2.34 7.13 10.74
N VAL A 261 -2.43 5.90 10.25
CA VAL A 261 -3.65 5.08 10.35
C VAL A 261 -3.95 4.67 11.79
N ILE A 262 -2.93 4.29 12.57
CA ILE A 262 -3.12 3.84 13.95
C ILE A 262 -3.69 4.97 14.84
N PRO A 263 -3.10 6.18 14.88
CA PRO A 263 -3.69 7.29 15.65
C PRO A 263 -5.11 7.64 15.22
N ARG A 264 -5.42 7.54 13.92
CA ARG A 264 -6.79 7.78 13.41
C ARG A 264 -7.78 6.72 13.88
N LEU A 265 -7.36 5.45 13.90
CA LEU A 265 -8.20 4.35 14.40
C LEU A 265 -8.45 4.51 15.90
N GLN A 266 -7.42 4.81 16.69
CA GLN A 266 -7.55 5.07 18.13
C GLN A 266 -8.50 6.22 18.41
N ALA A 267 -8.30 7.38 17.77
CA ALA A 267 -9.19 8.53 17.92
C ALA A 267 -10.65 8.22 17.55
N ARG A 268 -10.86 7.34 16.56
CA ARG A 268 -12.20 6.87 16.22
C ARG A 268 -12.77 5.96 17.31
N LEU A 269 -12.01 4.97 17.80
CA LEU A 269 -12.48 4.06 18.86
C LEU A 269 -12.84 4.84 20.13
N GLU A 270 -12.03 5.82 20.49
CA GLU A 270 -12.33 6.75 21.59
C GLU A 270 -13.62 7.52 21.33
N SER A 271 -13.81 8.06 20.12
CA SER A 271 -15.04 8.77 19.76
C SER A 271 -16.28 7.87 19.77
N GLU A 272 -16.15 6.60 19.38
CA GLU A 272 -17.23 5.61 19.40
C GLU A 272 -17.58 5.21 20.84
N HIS A 273 -16.57 5.05 21.69
CA HIS A 273 -16.77 4.80 23.12
C HIS A 273 -17.52 5.96 23.78
N LEU A 274 -17.05 7.20 23.58
CA LEU A 274 -17.71 8.41 24.08
C LEU A 274 -19.14 8.55 23.55
N PHE A 275 -19.36 8.20 22.27
CA PHE A 275 -20.70 8.21 21.69
C PHE A 275 -21.60 7.16 22.33
N LYS A 276 -21.11 5.93 22.56
CA LYS A 276 -21.87 4.86 23.24
C LYS A 276 -22.17 5.21 24.70
N GLU A 277 -21.22 5.81 25.40
CA GLU A 277 -21.37 6.29 26.77
C GLU A 277 -22.45 7.38 26.85
N ALA A 278 -22.37 8.39 25.98
CA ALA A 278 -23.42 9.40 25.86
C ALA A 278 -24.78 8.79 25.49
N ALA A 279 -24.81 7.84 24.54
CA ALA A 279 -26.03 7.14 24.13
C ALA A 279 -26.71 6.40 25.29
N ALA A 280 -25.92 5.78 26.17
CA ALA A 280 -26.39 5.11 27.37
C ALA A 280 -26.94 6.11 28.40
N GLU A 281 -26.29 7.27 28.56
CA GLU A 281 -26.74 8.34 29.45
C GLU A 281 -28.10 8.93 29.01
N PHE A 282 -28.33 9.07 27.70
CA PHE A 282 -29.59 9.57 27.13
C PHE A 282 -30.71 8.51 27.04
N GLY A 283 -30.55 7.35 27.67
CA GLY A 283 -31.63 6.37 27.83
C GLY A 283 -31.99 5.59 26.56
N GLY A 284 -31.06 5.47 25.60
CA GLY A 284 -31.23 4.66 24.39
C GLY A 284 -32.18 5.23 23.33
N ASP A 285 -32.90 6.32 23.59
CA ASP A 285 -33.83 6.94 22.64
C ASP A 285 -33.14 8.02 21.78
N LEU A 286 -31.97 7.67 21.22
CA LEU A 286 -31.28 8.49 20.22
C LEU A 286 -32.05 8.56 18.89
N SER A 287 -33.10 7.75 18.73
CA SER A 287 -34.10 7.85 17.66
C SER A 287 -34.69 9.25 17.51
N ASN A 288 -34.72 10.03 18.60
CA ASN A 288 -35.27 11.38 18.61
C ASN A 288 -34.26 12.47 18.22
N ILE A 289 -32.97 12.15 18.08
CA ILE A 289 -32.01 13.01 17.37
C ILE A 289 -32.21 12.78 15.87
N ALA A 290 -33.43 13.01 15.38
CA ALA A 290 -33.63 13.28 13.98
C ALA A 290 -32.82 14.56 13.69
N ALA A 291 -31.74 14.42 12.93
CA ALA A 291 -30.99 15.57 12.42
C ALA A 291 -32.04 16.57 11.90
N PRO A 292 -32.07 17.82 12.43
CA PRO A 292 -33.13 18.75 12.10
C PRO A 292 -33.24 18.80 10.59
N ALA A 293 -34.43 18.48 10.06
CA ALA A 293 -34.67 18.34 8.62
C ALA A 293 -34.27 19.61 7.83
N GLU A 294 -34.07 20.72 8.52
CA GLU A 294 -33.57 21.99 8.00
C GLU A 294 -32.09 21.97 7.58
N PHE A 295 -31.27 20.99 8.00
CA PHE A 295 -29.83 20.98 7.71
C PHE A 295 -29.45 20.34 6.36
N TYR A 296 -30.35 19.54 5.75
CA TYR A 296 -30.07 18.82 4.50
C TYR A 296 -30.53 19.51 3.22
N ASP A 297 -30.83 20.81 3.24
CA ASP A 297 -31.03 21.56 1.99
C ASP A 297 -29.70 22.02 1.38
N TRP A 298 -28.81 21.06 1.10
CA TRP A 298 -27.58 21.28 0.33
C TRP A 298 -27.86 21.92 -1.04
N HIS A 299 -29.07 21.71 -1.57
CA HIS A 299 -29.51 22.28 -2.83
C HIS A 299 -29.77 23.79 -2.77
N THR A 300 -30.20 24.37 -1.65
CA THR A 300 -30.32 25.84 -1.53
C THR A 300 -29.00 26.55 -1.31
N LEU A 301 -28.02 25.93 -0.64
CA LEU A 301 -26.67 26.51 -0.52
C LEU A 301 -25.96 26.63 -1.88
N ASN A 302 -26.09 25.63 -2.76
CA ASN A 302 -25.49 25.67 -4.09
C ASN A 302 -26.18 26.67 -5.04
N LYS A 303 -27.49 26.91 -4.88
CA LYS A 303 -28.18 27.98 -5.62
C LYS A 303 -27.66 29.37 -5.24
N ARG A 304 -27.22 29.56 -4.00
CA ARG A 304 -26.71 30.86 -3.52
C ARG A 304 -25.32 31.19 -4.08
N LYS A 305 -24.46 30.18 -4.31
CA LYS A 305 -23.14 30.39 -4.96
C LYS A 305 -23.26 30.72 -6.45
N LYS A 306 -24.19 30.12 -7.19
CA LYS A 306 -24.40 30.45 -8.62
C LYS A 306 -24.85 31.88 -8.87
N ARG A 307 -25.59 32.51 -7.96
CA ARG A 307 -26.03 33.92 -8.11
C ARG A 307 -24.90 34.92 -7.87
N LYS A 308 -23.90 34.58 -7.04
CA LYS A 308 -22.74 35.46 -6.82
C LYS A 308 -21.76 35.45 -8.00
N GLY A 309 -21.59 34.32 -8.69
CA GLY A 309 -20.73 34.25 -9.88
C GLY A 309 -21.29 35.04 -11.07
N LYS A 310 -22.62 35.00 -11.28
CA LYS A 310 -23.24 35.75 -12.39
C LYS A 310 -23.18 37.27 -12.19
N LYS A 311 -23.34 37.76 -10.95
CA LYS A 311 -23.29 39.20 -10.68
C LYS A 311 -21.89 39.79 -10.89
N LYS A 312 -20.83 39.03 -10.60
CA LYS A 312 -19.45 39.52 -10.82
C LYS A 312 -19.08 39.60 -12.31
N ALA A 313 -19.61 38.71 -13.15
CA ALA A 313 -19.34 38.74 -14.58
C ALA A 313 -20.06 39.90 -15.30
N GLU A 314 -21.24 40.33 -14.82
CA GLU A 314 -21.93 41.51 -15.36
C GLU A 314 -21.24 42.82 -14.92
N GLU A 315 -20.60 42.86 -13.75
CA GLU A 315 -19.89 44.06 -13.24
C GLU A 315 -18.54 44.29 -13.93
N GLU A 316 -17.81 43.22 -14.33
CA GLU A 316 -16.57 43.34 -15.12
C GLU A 316 -16.82 43.74 -16.59
N GLU A 317 -18.01 43.46 -17.14
CA GLU A 317 -18.35 43.82 -18.55
C GLU A 317 -18.76 45.30 -18.67
N GLU A 318 -19.35 45.90 -17.62
CA GLU A 318 -19.65 47.35 -17.58
C GLU A 318 -18.38 48.22 -17.43
N GLU A 319 -17.36 47.78 -16.67
CA GLU A 319 -16.09 48.54 -16.55
C GLU A 319 -15.28 48.57 -17.86
N GLU A 320 -15.32 47.51 -18.69
CA GLU A 320 -14.61 47.50 -19.99
C GLU A 320 -15.29 48.36 -21.09
N GLU A 321 -16.59 48.64 -20.98
CA GLU A 321 -17.27 49.55 -21.92
C GLU A 321 -17.01 51.02 -21.57
N GLU A 322 -16.87 51.38 -20.29
CA GLU A 322 -16.62 52.76 -19.86
C GLU A 322 -15.20 53.24 -20.23
N GLU A 323 -14.21 52.33 -20.29
CA GLU A 323 -12.82 52.67 -20.66
C GLU A 323 -12.61 52.88 -22.18
N LYS A 324 -13.62 52.60 -23.02
CA LYS A 324 -13.54 52.82 -24.48
C LYS A 324 -14.18 54.13 -24.98
N GLU A 325 -14.84 54.89 -24.10
CA GLU A 325 -15.46 56.17 -24.46
C GLU A 325 -14.62 57.39 -24.10
N GLU A 326 -13.31 57.27 -23.82
CA GLU A 326 -12.42 58.44 -23.79
C GLU A 326 -12.17 58.95 -25.23
N PRO A 327 -12.68 60.14 -25.60
CA PRO A 327 -12.48 60.68 -26.94
C PRO A 327 -11.04 61.21 -27.08
N GLU A 328 -10.33 60.72 -28.10
CA GLU A 328 -9.10 61.34 -28.60
C GLU A 328 -9.42 62.80 -29.01
N GLU A 329 -9.08 63.74 -28.13
CA GLU A 329 -9.03 65.16 -28.48
C GLU A 329 -7.87 65.42 -29.46
N GLU A 330 -8.24 66.18 -30.49
CA GLU A 330 -7.51 66.51 -31.72
C GLU A 330 -6.21 67.29 -31.48
N ASP A 331 -5.20 67.04 -32.34
CA ASP A 331 -4.13 67.99 -32.68
C ASP A 331 -3.84 67.96 -34.20
#